data_AF-A0A8J5F1N2-F1
#
_entry.id   AF-A0A8J5F1N2-F1
#
_cell.length_a   1.000
_cell.length_b   1.000
_cell.length_c   1.000
_cell.angle_alpha   90.00
_cell.angle_beta   90.00
_cell.angle_gamma   90.00
#
_symmetry.space_group_name_H-M   'P 1'
#
loop_
_entity.id
_entity.type
_entity.pdbx_description
1 polymer ?
#
loop_
_entity_poly.entity_id
_entity_poly.type
_entity_poly.pdbx_seq_one_letter_code
_entity_poly.pdbx_strand_id
1 'polypeptide(L)'
;MVDNFMNKSYTITKNTLSYKEIVKATEHIESPAVGFAKPNEYQGLTSGNSSIVKQNNTQIQLLVQIVESFKDIQADLKTILKQTRREVQTSSIPEELIDKLKNLSLGTSKKPKEGRRQLRVFHDSYKILQEDQAKIKN
;
A
#
# COMPACT_ATOMS: atom_id res chain seq x y z
N MET A 1 31.02 -18.37 18.13
CA MET A 1 30.46 -17.04 17.75
C MET A 1 28.94 -17.07 17.59
N VAL A 2 28.34 -18.20 17.17
CA VAL A 2 26.89 -18.37 16.99
C VAL A 2 26.11 -18.38 18.32
N ASP A 3 26.68 -18.94 19.38
CA ASP A 3 26.02 -19.06 20.69
C ASP A 3 25.70 -17.72 21.35
N ASN A 4 26.48 -16.68 21.06
CA ASN A 4 26.29 -15.36 21.65
C ASN A 4 25.14 -14.57 21.00
N PHE A 5 24.85 -14.85 19.71
CA PHE A 5 23.73 -14.24 19.00
C PHE A 5 22.40 -14.87 19.41
N MET A 6 22.36 -16.21 19.47
CA MET A 6 21.17 -16.95 19.90
C MET A 6 20.80 -16.65 21.37
N ASN A 7 21.79 -16.49 22.26
CA ASN A 7 21.54 -16.14 23.66
C ASN A 7 20.92 -14.75 23.86
N LYS A 8 21.30 -13.77 23.03
CA LYS A 8 20.66 -12.44 23.06
C LYS A 8 19.24 -12.50 22.50
N SER A 9 19.02 -13.29 21.45
CA SER A 9 17.72 -13.37 20.76
C SER A 9 16.61 -13.92 21.67
N TYR A 10 16.81 -15.05 22.38
CA TYR A 10 15.74 -15.59 23.23
C TYR A 10 15.39 -14.67 24.41
N THR A 11 16.37 -13.96 24.97
CA THR A 11 16.17 -13.02 26.09
C THR A 11 15.30 -11.84 25.66
N ILE A 12 15.50 -11.35 24.43
CA ILE A 12 14.66 -10.31 23.83
C ILE A 12 13.25 -10.85 23.58
N THR A 13 13.14 -12.00 22.91
CA THR A 13 11.85 -12.63 22.58
C THR A 13 11.00 -12.93 23.81
N LYS A 14 11.59 -13.48 24.88
CA LYS A 14 10.91 -13.76 26.16
C LYS A 14 10.25 -12.52 26.77
N ASN A 15 10.79 -11.34 26.51
CA ASN A 15 10.30 -10.10 27.08
C ASN A 15 9.22 -9.41 26.23
N THR A 16 9.00 -9.86 24.99
CA THR A 16 7.95 -9.30 24.12
C THR A 16 6.55 -9.59 24.68
N LEU A 17 5.61 -8.67 24.43
CA LEU A 17 4.22 -8.81 24.89
C LEU A 17 3.54 -10.02 24.24
N SER A 18 3.65 -10.16 22.91
CA SER A 18 3.09 -11.28 22.16
C SER A 18 3.56 -12.63 22.72
N TYR A 19 4.84 -12.78 23.03
CA TYR A 19 5.34 -14.02 23.60
C TYR A 19 4.73 -14.32 24.99
N LYS A 20 4.60 -13.31 25.86
CA LYS A 20 3.99 -13.47 27.18
C LYS A 20 2.51 -13.82 27.10
N GLU A 21 1.79 -13.24 26.15
CA GLU A 21 0.38 -13.56 25.90
C GLU A 21 0.20 -15.01 25.46
N ILE A 22 1.11 -15.51 24.60
CA ILE A 22 1.08 -16.91 24.15
C ILE A 22 1.36 -17.87 25.31
N VAL A 23 2.38 -17.60 26.11
CA VAL A 23 2.66 -18.42 27.31
C VAL A 23 1.46 -18.39 28.27
N LYS A 24 0.78 -17.25 28.42
CA LYS A 24 -0.44 -17.17 29.21
C LYS A 24 -1.60 -17.96 28.58
N ALA A 25 -1.73 -17.96 27.26
CA ALA A 25 -2.77 -18.72 26.56
C ALA A 25 -2.61 -20.23 26.76
N THR A 26 -1.37 -20.73 26.82
CA THR A 26 -1.08 -22.16 27.05
C THR A 26 -1.18 -22.59 28.51
N GLU A 27 -1.31 -21.65 29.45
CA GLU A 27 -1.54 -21.93 30.88
C GLU A 27 -2.84 -22.72 31.10
N HIS A 28 -3.86 -22.45 30.28
CA HIS A 28 -5.15 -23.14 30.35
C HIS A 28 -5.12 -24.56 29.77
N ILE A 29 -4.09 -24.89 28.96
CA ILE A 29 -3.92 -26.22 28.37
C ILE A 29 -3.20 -27.12 29.38
N GLU A 30 -2.03 -26.68 29.86
CA GLU A 30 -1.25 -27.45 30.82
C GLU A 30 -0.42 -26.54 31.74
N SER A 31 -0.81 -26.48 33.02
CA SER A 31 -0.17 -25.60 34.01
C SER A 31 1.03 -26.27 34.73
N PRO A 32 2.07 -25.50 35.11
CA PRO A 32 2.37 -24.15 34.62
C PRO A 32 2.77 -24.18 33.14
N ALA A 33 2.42 -23.15 32.38
CA ALA A 33 2.88 -22.99 31.02
C ALA A 33 4.40 -22.82 30.99
N VAL A 34 5.03 -23.49 30.02
CA VAL A 34 6.48 -23.46 29.84
C VAL A 34 6.80 -22.94 28.45
N GLY A 35 7.62 -21.90 28.42
CA GLY A 35 8.15 -21.32 27.18
C GLY A 35 9.59 -21.79 26.92
N PHE A 36 10.52 -20.85 26.79
CA PHE A 36 11.95 -21.15 26.74
C PHE A 36 12.38 -21.69 28.10
N ALA A 37 12.62 -23.00 28.12
CA ALA A 37 13.09 -23.69 29.31
C ALA A 37 14.07 -24.77 28.88
N LYS A 38 15.09 -25.02 29.71
CA LYS A 38 16.04 -26.10 29.47
C LYS A 38 15.54 -27.34 30.20
N PRO A 39 15.25 -28.44 29.49
CA PRO A 39 14.80 -29.68 30.15
C PRO A 39 15.75 -30.15 31.26
N ASN A 40 17.05 -29.91 31.09
CA ASN A 40 18.09 -30.25 32.07
C ASN A 40 17.96 -29.48 33.41
N GLU A 41 17.25 -28.36 33.44
CA GLU A 41 16.97 -27.58 34.66
C GLU A 41 15.80 -28.17 35.47
N TYR A 42 15.02 -29.11 34.90
CA TYR A 42 13.93 -29.81 35.57
C TYR A 42 14.40 -31.16 36.12
N GLN A 43 14.78 -31.18 37.41
CA GLN A 43 15.29 -32.39 38.06
C GLN A 43 14.18 -33.43 38.27
N GLY A 44 14.28 -34.55 37.54
CA GLY A 44 13.36 -35.69 37.62
C GLY A 44 13.04 -36.29 36.24
N LEU A 45 13.00 -37.63 36.15
CA LEU A 45 12.78 -38.32 34.87
C LEU A 45 11.42 -37.98 34.23
N THR A 46 10.40 -37.71 35.06
CA THR A 46 9.04 -37.34 34.64
C THR A 46 8.86 -35.83 34.47
N SER A 47 9.60 -35.00 35.20
CA SER A 47 9.51 -33.53 35.11
C SER A 47 10.11 -32.98 33.82
N GLY A 48 11.21 -33.60 33.33
CA GLY A 48 11.78 -33.26 32.03
C GLY A 48 10.79 -33.46 30.88
N ASN A 49 10.13 -34.63 30.84
CA ASN A 49 9.14 -34.94 29.81
C ASN A 49 7.91 -34.02 29.88
N SER A 50 7.36 -33.73 31.07
CA SER A 50 6.26 -32.76 31.21
C SER A 50 6.67 -31.35 30.75
N SER A 51 7.90 -30.91 31.05
CA SER A 51 8.40 -29.61 30.58
C SER A 51 8.49 -29.52 29.04
N ILE A 52 8.85 -30.62 28.38
CA ILE A 52 8.90 -30.72 26.92
C ILE A 52 7.48 -30.65 26.33
N VAL A 53 6.52 -31.37 26.90
CA VAL A 53 5.12 -31.33 26.42
C VAL A 53 4.55 -29.90 26.52
N LYS A 54 4.77 -29.24 27.65
CA LYS A 54 4.35 -27.84 27.87
C LYS A 54 5.01 -26.87 26.89
N GLN A 55 6.32 -27.04 26.64
CA GLN A 55 7.04 -26.26 25.66
C GLN A 55 6.49 -26.48 24.24
N ASN A 56 6.15 -27.72 23.87
CA ASN A 56 5.55 -28.04 22.58
C ASN A 56 4.18 -27.35 22.41
N ASN A 57 3.34 -27.32 23.45
CA ASN A 57 2.08 -26.60 23.42
C ASN A 57 2.29 -25.10 23.13
N THR A 58 3.29 -24.47 23.77
CA THR A 58 3.67 -23.07 23.52
C THR A 58 4.19 -22.86 22.09
N GLN A 59 4.99 -23.80 21.56
CA GLN A 59 5.46 -23.73 20.17
C GLN A 59 4.32 -23.85 19.15
N ILE A 60 3.38 -24.77 19.38
CA ILE A 60 2.20 -24.92 18.52
C ILE A 60 1.39 -23.63 18.52
N GLN A 61 1.15 -23.03 19.69
CA GLN A 61 0.41 -21.77 19.79
C GLN A 61 1.11 -20.62 19.04
N LEU A 62 2.44 -20.52 19.13
CA LEU A 62 3.23 -19.57 18.34
C LEU A 62 3.05 -19.79 16.83
N LEU A 63 3.09 -21.04 16.36
CA LEU A 63 2.90 -21.37 14.95
C LEU A 63 1.49 -21.04 14.47
N VAL A 64 0.47 -21.32 15.28
CA VAL A 64 -0.93 -20.96 14.97
C VAL A 64 -1.06 -19.45 14.78
N GLN A 65 -0.50 -18.65 15.70
CA GLN A 65 -0.55 -17.18 15.59
C GLN A 65 0.15 -16.66 14.32
N ILE A 66 1.29 -17.27 13.94
CA ILE A 66 1.98 -16.93 12.69
C ILE A 66 1.11 -17.27 11.48
N VAL A 67 0.46 -18.44 11.48
CA VAL A 67 -0.43 -18.87 10.38
C VAL A 67 -1.64 -17.96 10.26
N GLU A 68 -2.24 -17.53 11.37
CA GLU A 68 -3.34 -16.57 11.39
C GLU A 68 -2.90 -15.21 10.84
N SER A 69 -1.79 -14.67 11.33
CA SER A 69 -1.20 -13.42 10.82
C SER A 69 -0.90 -13.49 9.32
N PHE A 70 -0.43 -14.65 8.84
CA PHE A 70 -0.16 -14.86 7.42
C PHE A 70 -1.44 -14.92 6.58
N LYS A 71 -2.51 -15.53 7.09
CA LYS A 71 -3.83 -15.53 6.44
C LYS A 71 -4.38 -14.10 6.31
N ASP A 72 -4.23 -13.28 7.34
CA ASP A 72 -4.66 -11.89 7.33
C ASP A 72 -3.90 -11.09 6.28
N ILE A 73 -2.56 -11.22 6.24
CA ILE A 73 -1.73 -10.60 5.21
C ILE A 73 -2.14 -11.06 3.79
N GLN A 74 -2.42 -12.36 3.62
CA GLN A 74 -2.90 -12.87 2.32
C GLN A 74 -4.28 -12.30 1.94
N ALA A 75 -5.16 -12.08 2.91
CA ALA A 75 -6.47 -11.46 2.69
C ALA A 75 -6.32 -9.98 2.28
N ASP A 76 -5.43 -9.25 2.95
CA ASP A 76 -5.11 -7.86 2.62
C ASP A 76 -4.52 -7.73 1.22
N LEU A 77 -3.55 -8.58 0.87
CA LEU A 77 -2.97 -8.61 -0.48
C LEU A 77 -4.02 -8.89 -1.56
N LYS A 78 -4.94 -9.83 -1.32
CA LYS A 78 -6.05 -10.09 -2.25
C LYS A 78 -6.96 -8.87 -2.41
N THR A 79 -7.18 -8.13 -1.34
CA THR A 79 -8.02 -6.92 -1.34
C THR A 79 -7.34 -5.80 -2.12
N ILE A 80 -6.06 -5.54 -1.86
CA ILE A 80 -5.25 -4.56 -2.59
C ILE A 80 -5.22 -4.90 -4.08
N LEU A 81 -4.92 -6.16 -4.45
CA LEU A 81 -4.90 -6.56 -5.87
C LEU A 81 -6.25 -6.38 -6.57
N LYS A 82 -7.37 -6.60 -5.86
CA LYS A 82 -8.71 -6.33 -6.39
C LYS A 82 -8.96 -4.83 -6.57
N GLN A 83 -8.53 -4.00 -5.62
CA GLN A 83 -8.65 -2.54 -5.70
C GLN A 83 -7.80 -2.00 -6.85
N THR A 84 -6.53 -2.39 -6.94
CA THR A 84 -5.65 -1.98 -8.05
C THR A 84 -6.19 -2.43 -9.40
N ARG A 85 -6.75 -3.65 -9.53
CA ARG A 85 -7.41 -4.06 -10.79
C ARG A 85 -8.61 -3.20 -11.14
N ARG A 86 -9.42 -2.80 -10.16
CA ARG A 86 -10.56 -1.89 -10.38
C ARG A 86 -10.08 -0.50 -10.79
N GLU A 87 -9.05 0.02 -10.14
CA GLU A 87 -8.44 1.32 -10.48
C GLU A 87 -7.84 1.31 -11.90
N VAL A 88 -7.15 0.23 -12.29
CA VAL A 88 -6.62 0.06 -13.65
C VAL A 88 -7.76 0.03 -14.69
N GLN A 89 -8.87 -0.65 -14.40
CA GLN A 89 -10.06 -0.64 -15.26
C GLN A 89 -10.73 0.74 -15.35
N THR A 90 -10.63 1.58 -14.32
CA THR A 90 -11.12 2.97 -14.40
C THR A 90 -10.13 3.93 -15.04
N SER A 91 -8.83 3.59 -15.07
CA SER A 91 -7.78 4.40 -15.70
C SER A 91 -7.57 4.12 -17.19
N SER A 92 -8.14 3.03 -17.73
CA SER A 92 -8.26 2.90 -19.19
C SER A 92 -9.26 3.94 -19.65
N ILE A 93 -8.77 4.95 -20.38
CA ILE A 93 -9.56 6.03 -20.96
C ILE A 93 -10.84 5.41 -21.54
N PRO A 94 -12.04 5.79 -21.06
CA PRO A 94 -13.29 5.25 -21.57
C PRO A 94 -13.32 5.35 -23.10
N GLU A 95 -13.66 4.26 -23.79
CA GLU A 95 -13.77 4.25 -25.26
C GLU A 95 -14.70 5.36 -25.76
N GLU A 96 -15.69 5.72 -24.96
CA GLU A 96 -16.59 6.85 -25.19
C GLU A 96 -15.88 8.21 -25.29
N LEU A 97 -14.81 8.44 -24.51
CA LEU A 97 -13.98 9.63 -24.62
C LEU A 97 -13.11 9.57 -25.87
N ILE A 98 -12.59 8.39 -26.23
CA ILE A 98 -11.81 8.18 -27.46
C ILE A 98 -12.68 8.48 -28.69
N ASP A 99 -13.92 8.01 -28.71
CA ASP A 99 -14.84 8.23 -29.81
C ASP A 99 -15.32 9.69 -29.88
N LYS A 100 -15.55 10.35 -28.74
CA LYS A 100 -15.83 11.79 -28.70
C LYS A 100 -14.63 12.60 -29.23
N LEU A 101 -13.40 12.20 -28.93
CA LEU A 101 -12.19 12.87 -29.40
C LEU A 101 -11.94 12.64 -30.90
N LYS A 102 -12.16 11.42 -31.40
CA LYS A 102 -12.09 11.09 -32.84
C LYS A 102 -13.10 11.90 -33.67
N ASN A 103 -14.29 12.13 -33.11
CA ASN A 103 -15.34 12.90 -33.77
C ASN A 103 -15.24 14.43 -33.51
N LEU A 104 -14.26 14.88 -32.73
CA LEU A 104 -14.05 16.28 -32.44
C LEU A 104 -13.35 16.97 -33.62
N SER A 105 -14.14 17.47 -34.57
CA SER A 105 -13.63 18.37 -35.62
C SER A 105 -13.64 19.81 -35.10
N LEU A 106 -12.46 20.41 -34.90
CA LEU A 106 -12.28 21.81 -34.44
C LEU A 106 -12.60 22.85 -35.53
N GLY A 107 -13.60 22.56 -36.39
CA GLY A 107 -13.94 23.39 -37.54
C GLY A 107 -12.87 23.38 -38.62
N THR A 108 -13.24 23.81 -39.83
CA THR A 108 -12.31 23.89 -40.95
C THR A 108 -11.23 24.94 -40.67
N SER A 109 -9.94 24.59 -40.82
CA SER A 109 -8.79 25.51 -40.76
C SER A 109 -8.81 26.64 -41.82
N LYS A 110 -9.84 26.68 -42.66
CA LYS A 110 -10.01 27.69 -43.69
C LYS A 110 -10.64 28.92 -43.05
N LYS A 111 -9.86 30.01 -43.02
CA LYS A 111 -10.37 31.36 -42.74
C LYS A 111 -11.62 31.60 -43.60
N PRO A 112 -12.74 32.07 -43.01
CA PRO A 112 -13.93 32.38 -43.79
C PRO A 112 -13.59 33.38 -44.90
N LYS A 113 -14.06 33.13 -46.13
CA LYS A 113 -13.79 34.03 -47.26
C LYS A 113 -14.41 35.38 -46.97
N GLU A 114 -13.57 36.40 -46.87
CA GLU A 114 -14.00 37.79 -46.75
C GLU A 114 -14.79 38.20 -48.00
N GLY A 115 -15.99 38.75 -47.81
CA GLY A 115 -16.80 39.28 -48.91
C GLY A 115 -16.11 40.50 -49.53
N ARG A 116 -16.26 40.70 -50.85
CA ARG A 116 -15.77 41.91 -51.51
C ARG A 116 -16.34 43.12 -50.78
N ARG A 117 -15.48 43.91 -50.12
CA ARG A 117 -15.73 45.10 -49.26
C ARG A 117 -15.83 44.87 -47.74
N GLN A 118 -15.60 43.67 -47.21
CA GLN A 118 -15.51 43.44 -45.75
C GLN A 118 -14.10 42.97 -45.37
N LEU A 119 -13.24 43.90 -44.97
CA LEU A 119 -11.98 43.59 -44.29
C LEU A 119 -12.29 43.40 -42.80
N ARG A 120 -12.17 42.17 -42.28
CA ARG A 120 -12.36 41.92 -40.85
C ARG A 120 -10.99 41.90 -40.17
N VAL A 121 -10.60 43.06 -39.65
CA VAL A 121 -9.33 43.23 -38.94
C VAL A 121 -9.54 42.99 -37.44
N PHE A 122 -8.56 42.37 -36.79
CA PHE A 122 -8.61 42.08 -35.34
C PHE A 122 -8.58 43.35 -34.48
N HIS A 123 -8.02 44.44 -35.03
CA HIS A 123 -7.94 45.76 -34.40
C HIS A 123 -8.51 46.84 -35.34
N ASP A 124 -9.21 47.81 -34.76
CA ASP A 124 -9.76 48.96 -35.49
C ASP A 124 -8.62 49.80 -36.10
N SER A 125 -8.56 49.81 -37.43
CA SER A 125 -7.49 50.48 -38.18
C SER A 125 -7.46 51.99 -37.94
N TYR A 126 -8.60 52.59 -37.60
CA TYR A 126 -8.67 54.02 -37.34
C TYR A 126 -7.96 54.39 -36.03
N LYS A 127 -8.05 53.53 -35.00
CA LYS A 127 -7.35 53.72 -33.72
C LYS A 127 -5.84 53.60 -33.87
N ILE A 128 -5.37 52.63 -34.64
CA ILE A 128 -3.93 52.45 -34.91
C ILE A 128 -3.35 53.71 -35.58
N LEU A 129 -4.07 54.28 -36.56
CA LEU A 129 -3.65 55.51 -37.22
C LEU A 129 -3.56 56.70 -36.26
N GLN A 130 -4.52 56.84 -35.35
CA GLN A 130 -4.48 57.91 -34.35
C GLN A 130 -3.28 57.75 -33.39
N GLU A 131 -3.03 56.53 -32.94
CA GLU A 131 -1.89 56.22 -32.07
C GLU A 131 -0.55 56.51 -32.76
N ASP A 132 -0.42 56.16 -34.04
CA ASP A 132 0.82 56.41 -34.78
C ASP A 132 1.02 57.90 -35.09
N GLN A 133 -0.05 58.64 -35.39
CA GLN A 133 0.03 60.10 -35.53
C GLN A 133 0.41 60.80 -34.22
N ALA A 134 -0.07 60.29 -33.08
CA ALA A 134 0.29 60.82 -31.77
C ALA A 134 1.76 60.55 -31.40
N LYS A 135 2.32 59.41 -31.85
CA LYS A 135 3.75 59.10 -31.69
C LYS A 135 4.65 59.98 -32.55
N ILE A 136 4.19 60.42 -33.71
CA ILE A 136 4.97 61.30 -34.62
C ILE A 136 4.96 62.76 -34.14
N LYS A 137 3.95 63.17 -33.36
CA LYS A 137 3.82 64.53 -32.83
C LYS A 137 4.53 64.77 -31.48
N ASN A 138 5.12 63.74 -30.88
CA ASN A 138 6.03 63.85 -29.74
C ASN A 138 7.46 63.53 -30.20
#